data_AF-A0A926EKM6-F1
#
_entry.id   AF-A0A926EKM6-F1
#
_cell.length_a   1.000
_cell.length_b   1.000
_cell.length_c   1.000
_cell.angle_alpha   90.00
_cell.angle_beta   90.00
_cell.angle_gamma   90.00
#
_symmetry.space_group_name_H-M   'P 1'
#
loop_
_entity.id
_entity.type
_entity.pdbx_description
1 polymer ?
#
loop_
_entity_poly.entity_id
_entity_poly.type
_entity_poly.pdbx_seq_one_letter_code
_entity_poly.pdbx_strand_id
1 'polypeptide(L)'
;MPKGTWLSTKLEKAYQKHSVKKEQQFYQNMLRGNDYRGTDIIFNQNTLAWLVVIVTVFLQLISLATTYEGSKVYFGGVNLPFKLSAPLLFALAIQLIVFCMSHTIRKYFKIWFIMILVMATACSTYFSYIGIYNHINSPVDYLEERYKQIYGNMSQKYQLVKDQSENEMKGYIFDLVGEINKSYSSLSKQVEENKVLEEKINGIKVSGGKINAQTNAIKKPNINNYGDNLDKYYEDMAKYNAAVGTMITDTTKQDADLKNELYENEVKAILGGQSKEEFINKSIEAETNKEQIQKIVASMYKLVEPEGTETAFDKQMDAIQDYALGFMMRGEGDRSIFSTLLTNLYTGVSGLDAEESAKFKENLNHFLALRAADEVIMQPLEVVQKQVMPDGIIREEDAMTLYTQMQSEIKNAAYLLNQTGNLKEQINLTDSEYVMHNLYVLPVKNLLEPGSSKAMAWFCIAFAVLIDGLTLLFALMQGREKTPLFAKKNRDIVGRSKEAIEELLIATIMAGDTQCKEDERLGHTLLAIESFLKHFEIIPEGIESGYSMWCPLEKLDKYNAFVAVLCQFNLASILSGQEMYLTGEGNYDTDEKYLLIKTKFIIWANQKMSDLALRLEYIKNLHEIDQNYSVEGDVS
;
A
#
# COMPACT_ATOMS: atom_id res chain seq x y z
N MET A 1 -52.91 79.68 41.36
CA MET A 1 -51.95 78.83 40.61
C MET A 1 -50.81 78.43 41.54
N PRO A 2 -50.58 77.14 41.86
CA PRO A 2 -49.35 76.70 42.47
C PRO A 2 -48.47 76.00 41.43
N LYS A 3 -47.40 76.67 40.96
CA LYS A 3 -46.37 76.13 40.04
C LYS A 3 -45.31 75.27 40.77
N GLY A 4 -45.70 74.54 41.82
CA GLY A 4 -44.76 73.83 42.70
C GLY A 4 -44.72 72.30 42.57
N THR A 5 -45.73 71.67 41.97
CA THR A 5 -45.94 70.20 42.09
C THR A 5 -45.37 69.36 40.95
N TRP A 6 -45.14 69.93 39.76
CA TRP A 6 -44.66 69.16 38.62
C TRP A 6 -43.13 68.97 38.62
N LEU A 7 -42.38 69.98 39.07
CA LEU A 7 -40.92 69.90 39.17
C LEU A 7 -40.48 69.00 40.34
N SER A 8 -41.18 69.04 41.48
CA SER A 8 -40.91 68.18 42.62
C SER A 8 -41.14 66.70 42.30
N THR A 9 -42.28 66.35 41.69
CA THR A 9 -42.60 64.96 41.30
C THR A 9 -41.66 64.40 40.22
N LYS A 10 -41.12 65.26 39.34
CA LYS A 10 -40.16 64.84 38.31
C LYS A 10 -38.74 64.68 38.88
N LEU A 11 -38.34 65.54 39.83
CA LEU A 11 -37.09 65.41 40.58
C LEU A 11 -37.11 64.17 41.48
N GLU A 12 -38.22 63.90 42.16
CA GLU A 12 -38.39 62.73 43.03
C GLU A 12 -38.34 61.42 42.25
N LYS A 13 -38.99 61.35 41.07
CA LYS A 13 -38.86 60.22 40.14
C LYS A 13 -37.45 60.06 39.57
N ALA A 14 -36.74 61.17 39.32
CA ALA A 14 -35.35 61.12 38.86
C ALA A 14 -34.40 60.64 39.98
N TYR A 15 -34.66 61.06 41.23
CA TYR A 15 -33.91 60.65 42.41
C TYR A 15 -34.11 59.16 42.70
N GLN A 16 -35.35 58.67 42.67
CA GLN A 16 -35.67 57.25 42.80
C GLN A 16 -35.06 56.42 41.65
N LYS A 17 -35.09 56.92 40.42
CA LYS A 17 -34.45 56.23 39.29
C LYS A 17 -32.93 56.19 39.44
N HIS A 18 -32.32 57.22 40.02
CA HIS A 18 -30.88 57.29 40.26
C HIS A 18 -30.45 56.43 41.46
N SER A 19 -31.25 56.34 42.52
CA SER A 19 -30.99 55.46 43.67
C SER A 19 -31.08 53.99 43.27
N VAL A 20 -32.10 53.60 42.50
CA VAL A 20 -32.23 52.23 41.96
C VAL A 20 -31.07 51.89 41.01
N LYS A 21 -30.59 52.85 40.20
CA LYS A 21 -29.43 52.63 39.34
C LYS A 21 -28.13 52.48 40.13
N LYS A 22 -27.97 53.23 41.23
CA LYS A 22 -26.85 53.10 42.16
C LYS A 22 -26.88 51.77 42.90
N GLU A 23 -28.05 51.31 43.35
CA GLU A 23 -28.23 49.98 43.93
C GLU A 23 -27.88 48.88 42.91
N GLN A 24 -28.38 48.98 41.68
CA GLN A 24 -28.03 48.03 40.62
C GLN A 24 -26.53 48.03 40.30
N GLN A 25 -25.89 49.19 40.25
CA GLN A 25 -24.44 49.30 40.07
C GLN A 25 -23.67 48.77 41.29
N PHE A 26 -24.17 48.97 42.50
CA PHE A 26 -23.61 48.41 43.72
C PHE A 26 -23.66 46.88 43.71
N TYR A 27 -24.81 46.28 43.37
CA TYR A 27 -24.93 44.82 43.22
C TYR A 27 -24.08 44.28 42.06
N GLN A 28 -23.98 45.00 40.93
CA GLN A 28 -23.09 44.62 39.81
C GLN A 28 -21.60 44.74 40.16
N ASN A 29 -21.21 45.74 40.93
CA ASN A 29 -19.83 45.91 41.39
C ASN A 29 -19.49 44.91 42.50
N MET A 30 -20.46 44.50 43.32
CA MET A 30 -20.29 43.44 44.31
C MET A 30 -20.05 42.07 43.64
N LEU A 31 -20.80 41.76 42.57
CA LEU A 31 -20.62 40.56 41.74
C LEU A 31 -19.33 40.56 40.89
N ARG A 32 -18.62 41.70 40.83
CA ARG A 32 -17.37 41.87 40.06
C ARG A 32 -16.15 42.18 40.94
N GLY A 33 -16.37 42.55 42.20
CA GLY A 33 -15.38 43.26 43.02
C GLY A 33 -14.37 42.36 43.74
N ASN A 34 -14.55 41.04 43.74
CA ASN A 34 -13.64 40.12 44.46
C ASN A 34 -12.67 39.34 43.56
N ASP A 35 -12.66 39.58 42.25
CA ASP A 35 -11.73 38.91 41.31
C ASP A 35 -10.28 39.42 41.40
N TYR A 36 -9.95 40.31 42.35
CA TYR A 36 -8.60 40.88 42.46
C TYR A 36 -8.14 40.98 43.92
N ARG A 37 -7.38 39.98 44.39
CA ARG A 37 -6.30 40.17 45.37
C ARG A 37 -5.40 38.94 45.48
N GLY A 38 -4.17 39.11 44.96
CA GLY A 38 -2.95 38.49 45.49
C GLY A 38 -2.60 37.08 45.01
N THR A 39 -1.51 36.97 44.22
CA THR A 39 -0.72 35.77 43.86
C THR A 39 -1.06 34.95 42.60
N ASP A 40 -2.00 35.35 41.75
CA ASP A 40 -2.32 34.64 40.48
C ASP A 40 -1.81 35.34 39.20
N ILE A 41 -0.67 36.04 39.26
CA ILE A 41 -0.13 36.76 38.08
C ILE A 41 0.33 35.79 36.97
N ILE A 42 0.57 34.51 37.28
CA ILE A 42 1.04 33.51 36.31
C ILE A 42 -0.08 32.56 35.83
N PHE A 43 -1.20 32.45 36.56
CA PHE A 43 -2.34 31.58 36.20
C PHE A 43 -3.70 32.28 36.34
N ASN A 44 -3.87 33.43 35.68
CA ASN A 44 -5.20 34.00 35.53
C ASN A 44 -6.04 33.08 34.62
N GLN A 45 -7.24 32.66 35.04
CA GLN A 45 -8.11 31.78 34.25
C GLN A 45 -8.40 32.32 32.83
N ASN A 46 -8.43 33.64 32.65
CA ASN A 46 -8.55 34.26 31.33
C ASN A 46 -7.28 34.06 30.48
N THR A 47 -6.09 34.12 31.09
CA THR A 47 -4.82 33.82 30.39
C THR A 47 -4.70 32.34 30.05
N LEU A 48 -5.16 31.44 30.94
CA LEU A 48 -5.22 29.99 30.67
C LEU A 48 -6.22 29.67 29.54
N ALA A 49 -7.39 30.32 29.54
CA ALA A 49 -8.39 30.15 28.49
C ALA A 49 -7.88 30.63 27.12
N TRP A 50 -7.18 31.77 27.07
CA TRP A 50 -6.51 32.25 25.86
C TRP A 50 -5.38 31.33 25.41
N LEU A 51 -4.57 30.84 26.35
CA LEU A 51 -3.50 29.88 26.05
C LEU A 51 -4.07 28.59 25.45
N VAL A 52 -5.15 28.04 26.01
CA VAL A 52 -5.84 26.86 25.47
C VAL A 52 -6.37 27.12 24.06
N VAL A 53 -6.97 28.28 23.80
CA VAL A 53 -7.44 28.64 22.45
C VAL A 53 -6.27 28.74 21.47
N ILE A 54 -5.17 29.41 21.85
CA ILE A 54 -3.98 29.55 21.02
C ILE A 54 -3.37 28.18 20.69
N VAL A 55 -3.18 27.33 21.69
CA VAL A 55 -2.66 25.96 21.51
C VAL A 55 -3.59 25.13 20.61
N THR A 56 -4.91 25.25 20.80
CA THR A 56 -5.90 24.54 19.96
C THR A 56 -5.83 25.00 18.50
N VAL A 57 -5.65 26.31 18.24
CA VAL A 57 -5.47 26.84 16.89
C VAL A 57 -4.19 26.32 16.24
N PHE A 58 -3.07 26.30 16.98
CA PHE A 58 -1.82 25.74 16.47
C PHE A 58 -1.94 24.24 16.15
N LEU A 59 -2.57 23.46 17.03
CA LEU A 59 -2.81 22.03 16.78
C LEU A 59 -3.71 21.81 15.55
N GLN A 60 -4.73 22.65 15.36
CA GLN A 60 -5.59 22.62 14.17
C GLN A 60 -4.85 22.99 12.89
N LEU A 61 -3.92 23.95 12.93
CA LEU A 61 -3.08 24.29 11.79
C LEU A 61 -2.12 23.15 11.41
N ILE A 62 -1.54 22.49 12.42
CA ILE A 62 -0.69 21.31 12.20
C ILE A 62 -1.52 20.17 11.61
N SER A 63 -2.68 19.87 12.22
CA SER A 63 -3.60 18.85 11.74
C SER A 63 -4.11 19.15 10.32
N LEU A 64 -4.35 20.42 9.97
CA LEU A 64 -4.70 20.84 8.62
C LEU A 64 -3.56 20.56 7.64
N ALA A 65 -2.33 20.93 7.98
CA ALA A 65 -1.17 20.74 7.12
C ALA A 65 -0.88 19.26 6.87
N THR A 66 -0.88 18.43 7.91
CA THR A 66 -0.65 16.98 7.78
C THR A 66 -1.80 16.28 7.03
N THR A 67 -3.05 16.69 7.27
CA THR A 67 -4.22 16.20 6.52
C THR A 67 -4.13 16.57 5.04
N TYR A 68 -3.71 17.80 4.74
CA TYR A 68 -3.50 18.27 3.37
C TYR A 68 -2.47 17.43 2.64
N GLU A 69 -1.29 17.24 3.22
CA GLU A 69 -0.22 16.40 2.64
C GLU A 69 -0.71 14.96 2.40
N GLY A 70 -1.42 14.36 3.36
CA GLY A 70 -1.95 13.00 3.18
C GLY A 70 -3.02 12.91 2.09
N SER A 71 -3.82 13.96 1.93
CA SER A 71 -4.89 14.01 0.93
C SER A 71 -4.37 14.23 -0.50
N LYS A 72 -3.14 14.72 -0.71
CA LYS A 72 -2.54 14.88 -2.05
C LYS A 72 -2.42 13.56 -2.80
N VAL A 73 -2.09 12.48 -2.11
CA VAL A 73 -1.95 11.16 -2.75
C VAL A 73 -3.29 10.63 -3.28
N TYR A 74 -4.41 11.04 -2.68
CA TYR A 74 -5.76 10.59 -3.07
C TYR A 74 -6.46 11.54 -4.06
N PHE A 75 -6.26 12.86 -3.88
CA PHE A 75 -7.00 13.88 -4.62
C PHE A 75 -6.11 14.79 -5.47
N GLY A 76 -4.79 14.60 -5.49
CA GLY A 76 -3.82 15.46 -6.19
C GLY A 76 -4.11 15.61 -7.69
N GLY A 77 -4.57 14.53 -8.34
CA GLY A 77 -4.96 14.57 -9.76
C GLY A 77 -6.32 15.24 -10.05
N VAL A 78 -7.08 15.66 -9.01
CA VAL A 78 -8.41 16.25 -9.17
C VAL A 78 -8.32 17.77 -9.08
N ASN A 79 -8.20 18.42 -10.23
CA ASN A 79 -8.30 19.86 -10.35
C ASN A 79 -9.78 20.28 -10.40
N LEU A 80 -10.23 21.01 -9.37
CA LEU A 80 -11.58 21.57 -9.33
C LEU A 80 -11.67 22.86 -10.15
N PRO A 81 -12.88 23.27 -10.58
CA PRO A 81 -13.08 24.58 -11.20
C PRO A 81 -12.47 25.69 -10.34
N PHE A 82 -11.89 26.71 -10.98
CA PHE A 82 -11.17 27.84 -10.36
C PHE A 82 -9.75 27.55 -9.83
N LYS A 83 -9.07 26.46 -10.25
CA LYS A 83 -7.70 26.11 -9.81
C LYS A 83 -7.57 25.90 -8.30
N LEU A 84 -8.66 25.59 -7.60
CA LEU A 84 -8.57 25.14 -6.20
C LEU A 84 -8.13 23.68 -6.16
N SER A 85 -7.17 23.39 -5.28
CA SER A 85 -6.73 22.02 -5.03
C SER A 85 -7.79 21.27 -4.21
N ALA A 86 -8.31 20.17 -4.76
CA ALA A 86 -9.23 19.28 -4.06
C ALA A 86 -8.68 18.77 -2.69
N PRO A 87 -7.38 18.42 -2.56
CA PRO A 87 -6.76 18.10 -1.27
C PRO A 87 -6.98 19.18 -0.19
N LEU A 88 -6.82 20.47 -0.56
CA LEU A 88 -6.96 21.58 0.38
C LEU A 88 -8.40 21.77 0.83
N LEU A 89 -9.36 21.71 -0.10
CA LEU A 89 -10.77 21.83 0.24
C LEU A 89 -11.24 20.70 1.13
N PHE A 90 -10.76 19.48 0.88
CA PHE A 90 -11.04 18.33 1.72
C PHE A 90 -10.49 18.51 3.14
N ALA A 91 -9.22 18.89 3.28
CA ALA A 91 -8.59 19.15 4.57
C ALA A 91 -9.32 20.26 5.34
N LEU A 92 -9.64 21.37 4.66
CA LEU A 92 -10.40 22.48 5.26
C LEU A 92 -11.80 22.06 5.70
N ALA A 93 -12.50 21.24 4.91
CA ALA A 93 -13.84 20.76 5.25
C ALA A 93 -13.83 19.90 6.52
N ILE A 94 -12.87 18.96 6.63
CA ILE A 94 -12.74 18.11 7.83
C ILE A 94 -12.42 18.96 9.06
N GLN A 95 -11.43 19.85 8.96
CA GLN A 95 -11.05 20.71 10.09
C GLN A 95 -12.20 21.64 10.50
N LEU A 96 -12.96 22.18 9.54
CA LEU A 96 -14.14 22.99 9.81
C LEU A 96 -15.24 22.18 10.51
N ILE A 97 -15.45 20.92 10.14
CA ILE A 97 -16.40 20.03 10.81
C ILE A 97 -15.95 19.75 12.24
N VAL A 98 -14.67 19.42 12.46
CA VAL A 98 -14.11 19.19 13.79
C VAL A 98 -14.27 20.44 14.66
N PHE A 99 -13.95 21.61 14.13
CA PHE A 99 -14.09 22.90 14.83
C PHE A 99 -15.57 23.22 15.16
N CYS A 100 -16.46 23.16 14.15
CA CYS A 100 -17.87 23.47 14.32
C CYS A 100 -18.57 22.49 15.27
N MET A 101 -18.29 21.19 15.17
CA MET A 101 -18.90 20.17 16.03
C MET A 101 -18.37 20.26 17.45
N SER A 102 -17.06 20.49 17.63
CA SER A 102 -16.47 20.81 18.93
C SER A 102 -17.19 21.98 19.60
N HIS A 103 -17.38 23.09 18.88
CA HIS A 103 -18.08 24.25 19.41
C HIS A 103 -19.58 24.00 19.66
N THR A 104 -20.22 23.20 18.80
CA THR A 104 -21.65 22.88 18.91
C THR A 104 -21.94 21.98 20.10
N ILE A 105 -21.10 20.96 20.37
CA ILE A 105 -21.22 20.07 21.53
C ILE A 105 -21.11 20.86 22.84
N ARG A 106 -20.27 21.91 22.88
CA ARG A 106 -20.18 22.82 24.03
C ARG A 106 -21.51 23.52 24.34
N LYS A 107 -22.32 23.81 23.31
CA LYS A 107 -23.61 24.53 23.45
C LYS A 107 -24.82 23.59 23.58
N TYR A 108 -24.79 22.45 22.90
CA TYR A 108 -25.87 21.47 22.84
C TYR A 108 -25.32 20.04 22.91
N PHE A 109 -25.32 19.46 24.11
CA PHE A 109 -24.84 18.10 24.30
C PHE A 109 -25.85 17.08 23.74
N LYS A 110 -25.55 16.51 22.56
CA LYS A 110 -26.30 15.42 21.94
C LYS A 110 -25.35 14.32 21.47
N ILE A 111 -25.73 13.06 21.68
CA ILE A 111 -24.94 11.87 21.33
C ILE A 111 -24.55 11.86 19.84
N TRP A 112 -25.47 12.24 18.95
CA TRP A 112 -25.20 12.28 17.50
C TRP A 112 -24.08 13.25 17.11
N PHE A 113 -23.93 14.40 17.80
CA PHE A 113 -22.82 15.32 17.53
C PHE A 113 -21.48 14.74 17.96
N ILE A 114 -21.45 13.96 19.05
CA ILE A 114 -20.24 13.25 19.50
C ILE A 114 -19.84 12.21 18.45
N MET A 115 -20.78 11.45 17.89
CA MET A 115 -20.46 10.50 16.82
C MET A 115 -19.88 11.17 15.58
N ILE A 116 -20.46 12.31 15.14
CA ILE A 116 -19.93 13.06 14.00
C ILE A 116 -18.51 13.59 14.31
N LEU A 117 -18.29 14.10 15.52
CA LEU A 117 -16.96 14.58 15.94
C LEU A 117 -15.94 13.44 15.93
N VAL A 118 -16.27 12.27 16.50
CA VAL A 118 -15.38 11.10 16.51
C VAL A 118 -15.06 10.64 15.10
N MET A 119 -16.05 10.57 14.22
CA MET A 119 -15.84 10.15 12.83
C MET A 119 -14.99 11.15 12.04
N ALA A 120 -15.25 12.45 12.20
CA ALA A 120 -14.45 13.51 11.56
C ALA A 120 -13.00 13.51 12.08
N THR A 121 -12.82 13.30 13.38
CA THR A 121 -11.49 13.20 14.00
C THR A 121 -10.75 11.95 13.52
N ALA A 122 -11.41 10.79 13.47
CA ALA A 122 -10.80 9.57 12.93
C ALA A 122 -10.39 9.72 11.45
N CYS A 123 -11.22 10.42 10.65
CA CYS A 123 -10.89 10.74 9.27
C CYS A 123 -9.66 11.66 9.19
N SER A 124 -9.64 12.76 9.97
CA SER A 124 -8.49 13.64 10.11
C SER A 124 -7.22 12.87 10.47
N THR A 125 -7.30 12.00 11.47
CA THR A 125 -6.17 11.24 11.98
C THR A 125 -5.63 10.27 10.92
N TYR A 126 -6.51 9.62 10.15
CA TYR A 126 -6.12 8.74 9.06
C TYR A 126 -5.35 9.47 7.96
N PHE A 127 -5.87 10.59 7.46
CA PHE A 127 -5.20 11.37 6.43
C PHE A 127 -3.93 12.06 6.95
N SER A 128 -3.96 12.56 8.18
CA SER A 128 -2.76 13.09 8.85
C SER A 128 -1.67 12.03 8.98
N TYR A 129 -2.02 10.80 9.39
CA TYR A 129 -1.08 9.67 9.44
C TYR A 129 -0.43 9.43 8.08
N ILE A 130 -1.24 9.37 7.01
CA ILE A 130 -0.72 9.16 5.65
C ILE A 130 0.19 10.31 5.22
N GLY A 131 -0.17 11.56 5.52
CA GLY A 131 0.64 12.73 5.18
C GLY A 131 2.01 12.70 5.86
N ILE A 132 2.04 12.42 7.16
CA ILE A 132 3.29 12.28 7.92
C ILE A 132 4.11 11.11 7.34
N TYR A 133 3.47 9.97 7.11
CA TYR A 133 4.13 8.78 6.59
C TYR A 133 4.75 9.00 5.21
N ASN A 134 4.02 9.64 4.29
CA ASN A 134 4.48 9.93 2.93
C ASN A 134 5.57 10.99 2.88
N HIS A 135 5.53 11.96 3.80
CA HIS A 135 6.61 12.94 3.92
C HIS A 135 7.94 12.31 4.31
N ILE A 136 7.90 11.24 5.10
CA ILE A 136 9.08 10.47 5.50
C ILE A 136 9.46 9.45 4.42
N ASN A 137 8.47 8.78 3.84
CA ASN A 137 8.64 7.79 2.79
C ASN A 137 7.93 8.27 1.53
N SER A 138 8.67 9.02 0.69
CA SER A 138 8.14 9.57 -0.55
C SER A 138 7.48 8.47 -1.39
N PRO A 139 6.19 8.63 -1.79
CA PRO A 139 5.50 7.66 -2.62
C PRO A 139 6.15 7.55 -4.00
N VAL A 140 6.75 8.63 -4.51
CA VAL A 140 7.46 8.65 -5.80
C VAL A 140 8.73 7.83 -5.71
N ASP A 141 9.53 8.01 -4.65
CA ASP A 141 10.80 7.30 -4.45
C ASP A 141 10.56 5.79 -4.35
N TYR A 142 9.52 5.38 -3.62
CA TYR A 142 9.09 3.98 -3.56
C TYR A 142 8.77 3.42 -4.95
N LEU A 143 8.00 4.16 -5.76
CA LEU A 143 7.65 3.72 -7.11
C LEU A 143 8.88 3.60 -8.00
N GLU A 144 9.78 4.58 -7.97
CA GLU A 144 11.00 4.57 -8.77
C GLU A 144 11.92 3.40 -8.41
N GLU A 145 12.21 3.22 -7.12
CA GLU A 145 13.08 2.14 -6.65
C GLU A 145 12.46 0.79 -7.01
N ARG A 146 11.16 0.63 -6.75
CA ARG A 146 10.48 -0.62 -7.01
C ARG A 146 10.38 -0.92 -8.50
N TYR A 147 10.10 0.08 -9.32
CA TYR A 147 10.08 -0.07 -10.78
C TYR A 147 11.45 -0.46 -11.32
N LYS A 148 12.54 0.16 -10.85
CA LYS A 148 13.91 -0.20 -11.24
C LYS A 148 14.25 -1.66 -10.90
N GLN A 149 13.84 -2.13 -9.70
CA GLN A 149 14.03 -3.54 -9.31
C GLN A 149 13.26 -4.48 -10.23
N ILE A 150 11.97 -4.20 -10.49
CA ILE A 150 11.13 -5.04 -11.36
C ILE A 150 11.66 -5.03 -12.80
N TYR A 151 12.03 -3.86 -13.31
CA TYR A 151 12.64 -3.70 -14.63
C TYR A 151 13.92 -4.54 -14.75
N GLY A 152 14.80 -4.51 -13.75
CA GLY A 152 16.02 -5.32 -13.73
C GLY A 152 15.72 -6.82 -13.78
N ASN A 153 14.80 -7.29 -12.94
CA ASN A 153 14.41 -8.70 -12.89
C ASN A 153 13.77 -9.19 -14.20
N MET A 154 12.85 -8.40 -14.77
CA MET A 154 12.19 -8.70 -16.04
C MET A 154 13.17 -8.69 -17.20
N SER A 155 14.06 -7.70 -17.26
CA SER A 155 15.09 -7.60 -18.29
C SER A 155 16.06 -8.78 -18.23
N GLN A 156 16.46 -9.20 -17.03
CA GLN A 156 17.31 -10.38 -16.86
C GLN A 156 16.61 -11.66 -17.32
N LYS A 157 15.34 -11.86 -16.95
CA LYS A 157 14.55 -13.01 -17.43
C LYS A 157 14.40 -13.01 -18.95
N TYR A 158 14.15 -11.84 -19.53
CA TYR A 158 14.07 -11.70 -20.98
C TYR A 158 15.38 -12.07 -21.68
N GLN A 159 16.52 -11.55 -21.20
CA GLN A 159 17.83 -11.88 -21.77
C GLN A 159 18.12 -13.39 -21.68
N LEU A 160 17.79 -14.04 -20.56
CA LEU A 160 17.94 -15.49 -20.44
C LEU A 160 17.10 -16.27 -21.47
N VAL A 161 15.86 -15.86 -21.71
CA VAL A 161 14.99 -16.49 -22.73
C VAL A 161 15.55 -16.25 -24.13
N LYS A 162 16.04 -15.04 -24.41
CA LYS A 162 16.70 -14.69 -25.67
C LYS A 162 17.95 -15.53 -25.90
N ASP A 163 18.84 -15.61 -24.91
CA ASP A 163 20.07 -16.41 -24.96
C ASP A 163 19.78 -17.91 -25.15
N GLN A 164 18.77 -18.45 -24.46
CA GLN A 164 18.36 -19.85 -24.66
C GLN A 164 17.86 -20.08 -26.08
N SER A 165 16.96 -19.23 -26.59
CA SER A 165 16.43 -19.36 -27.95
C SER A 165 17.52 -19.22 -29.02
N GLU A 166 18.47 -18.31 -28.81
CA GLU A 166 19.66 -18.17 -29.68
C GLU A 166 20.54 -19.42 -29.66
N ASN A 167 20.80 -19.99 -28.49
CA ASN A 167 21.62 -21.20 -28.37
C ASN A 167 20.94 -22.44 -28.96
N GLU A 168 19.63 -22.58 -28.78
CA GLU A 168 18.83 -23.63 -29.42
C GLU A 168 18.87 -23.51 -30.95
N MET A 169 18.71 -22.29 -31.49
CA MET A 169 18.78 -22.06 -32.93
C MET A 169 20.18 -22.32 -33.51
N LYS A 170 21.23 -21.94 -32.78
CA LYS A 170 22.62 -22.31 -33.14
C LYS A 170 22.79 -23.83 -33.17
N GLY A 171 22.27 -24.54 -32.17
CA GLY A 171 22.26 -26.01 -32.13
C GLY A 171 21.62 -26.59 -33.39
N TYR A 172 20.41 -26.16 -33.74
CA TYR A 172 19.74 -26.60 -34.96
C TYR A 172 20.55 -26.35 -36.22
N ILE A 173 21.22 -25.20 -36.35
CA ILE A 173 22.07 -24.91 -37.51
C ILE A 173 23.26 -25.88 -37.58
N PHE A 174 23.98 -26.08 -36.47
CA PHE A 174 25.13 -26.97 -36.46
C PHE A 174 24.74 -28.42 -36.73
N ASP A 175 23.63 -28.88 -36.16
CA ASP A 175 23.11 -30.23 -36.37
C ASP A 175 22.70 -30.43 -37.84
N LEU A 176 21.93 -29.50 -38.42
CA LEU A 176 21.51 -29.56 -39.83
C LEU A 176 22.70 -29.54 -40.79
N VAL A 177 23.65 -28.63 -40.59
CA VAL A 177 24.86 -28.53 -41.42
C VAL A 177 25.68 -29.82 -41.30
N GLY A 178 25.84 -30.33 -40.08
CA GLY A 178 26.57 -31.55 -39.79
C GLY A 178 25.94 -32.79 -40.42
N GLU A 179 24.62 -32.93 -40.35
CA GLU A 179 23.87 -34.04 -40.96
C GLU A 179 23.91 -33.99 -42.49
N ILE A 180 23.79 -32.81 -43.10
CA ILE A 180 23.95 -32.63 -44.56
C ILE A 180 25.34 -33.04 -45.00
N ASN A 181 26.39 -32.55 -44.33
CA ASN A 181 27.77 -32.86 -44.68
C ASN A 181 28.07 -34.36 -44.51
N LYS A 182 27.58 -35.00 -43.44
CA LYS A 182 27.71 -36.45 -43.24
C LYS A 182 26.97 -37.24 -44.31
N SER A 183 25.72 -36.88 -44.60
CA SER A 183 24.88 -37.56 -45.59
C SER A 183 25.48 -37.44 -46.98
N TYR A 184 25.91 -36.24 -47.37
CA TYR A 184 26.56 -35.98 -48.66
C TYR A 184 27.90 -36.71 -48.80
N SER A 185 28.72 -36.75 -47.74
CA SER A 185 30.00 -37.47 -47.73
C SER A 185 29.79 -38.98 -47.82
N SER A 186 28.83 -39.53 -47.07
CA SER A 186 28.45 -40.95 -47.12
C SER A 186 27.95 -41.35 -48.50
N LEU A 187 27.01 -40.59 -49.07
CA LEU A 187 26.48 -40.82 -50.41
C LEU A 187 27.56 -40.65 -51.48
N SER A 188 28.45 -39.67 -51.34
CA SER A 188 29.58 -39.50 -52.27
C SER A 188 30.52 -40.69 -52.26
N LYS A 189 30.82 -41.24 -51.07
CA LYS A 189 31.62 -42.46 -50.94
C LYS A 189 30.90 -43.67 -51.54
N GLN A 190 29.61 -43.82 -51.25
CA GLN A 190 28.80 -44.92 -51.77
C GLN A 190 28.68 -44.87 -53.31
N VAL A 191 28.49 -43.70 -53.91
CA VAL A 191 28.46 -43.53 -55.37
C VAL A 191 29.81 -43.90 -56.00
N GLU A 192 30.93 -43.52 -55.37
CA GLU A 192 32.26 -43.89 -55.87
C GLU A 192 32.52 -45.40 -55.74
N GLU A 193 32.17 -45.99 -54.60
CA GLU A 193 32.24 -47.44 -54.39
C GLU A 193 31.35 -48.19 -55.40
N ASN A 194 30.16 -47.69 -55.70
CA ASN A 194 29.25 -48.25 -56.70
C ASN A 194 29.85 -48.15 -58.11
N LYS A 195 30.48 -47.02 -58.49
CA LYS A 195 31.17 -46.90 -59.79
C LYS A 195 32.28 -47.93 -59.96
N VAL A 196 33.09 -48.12 -58.91
CA VAL A 196 34.16 -49.13 -58.92
C VAL A 196 33.58 -50.55 -59.04
N LEU A 197 32.46 -50.84 -58.38
CA LEU A 197 31.76 -52.12 -58.50
C LEU A 197 31.15 -52.30 -59.89
N GLU A 198 30.58 -51.26 -60.48
CA GLU A 198 30.02 -51.25 -61.82
C GLU A 198 31.11 -51.47 -62.89
N GLU A 199 32.27 -50.84 -62.76
CA GLU A 199 33.44 -51.10 -63.62
C GLU A 199 33.92 -52.55 -63.51
N LYS A 200 33.95 -53.12 -62.29
CA LYS A 200 34.29 -54.54 -62.09
C LYS A 200 33.26 -55.47 -62.74
N ILE A 201 31.97 -55.17 -62.65
CA ILE A 201 30.90 -55.93 -63.30
C ILE A 201 30.99 -55.83 -64.84
N ASN A 202 31.26 -54.63 -65.37
CA ASN A 202 31.43 -54.40 -66.81
C ASN A 202 32.72 -55.01 -67.36
N GLY A 203 33.73 -55.22 -66.51
CA GLY A 203 35.00 -55.88 -66.83
C GLY A 203 34.91 -57.42 -66.93
N ILE A 204 33.79 -58.04 -66.55
CA ILE A 204 33.60 -59.49 -66.65
C ILE A 204 33.57 -59.91 -68.13
N LYS A 205 34.63 -60.58 -68.58
CA LYS A 205 34.71 -61.14 -69.95
C LYS A 205 34.50 -62.65 -69.93
N VAL A 206 33.31 -63.10 -70.31
CA VAL A 206 33.01 -64.52 -70.54
C VAL A 206 33.54 -64.94 -71.91
N SER A 207 34.85 -65.19 -72.00
CA SER A 207 35.51 -65.62 -73.24
C SER A 207 35.51 -67.15 -73.33
N GLY A 208 34.62 -67.73 -74.15
CA GLY A 208 34.69 -69.13 -74.59
C GLY A 208 34.96 -70.16 -73.48
N GLY A 209 33.98 -70.42 -72.61
CA GLY A 209 34.00 -71.57 -71.69
C GLY A 209 35.19 -71.67 -70.73
N LYS A 210 36.02 -70.62 -70.60
CA LYS A 210 37.10 -70.54 -69.62
C LYS A 210 37.06 -69.19 -68.92
N ILE A 211 36.58 -69.23 -67.69
CA ILE A 211 36.78 -68.16 -66.73
C ILE A 211 38.28 -68.04 -66.48
N ASN A 212 38.87 -66.88 -66.75
CA ASN A 212 40.23 -66.55 -66.34
C ASN A 212 40.22 -66.13 -64.87
N ALA A 213 39.78 -67.04 -64.00
CA ALA A 213 39.93 -66.91 -62.56
C ALA A 213 41.20 -67.66 -62.19
N GLN A 214 42.10 -67.00 -61.45
CA GLN A 214 43.19 -67.64 -60.73
C GLN A 214 42.63 -68.51 -59.59
N THR A 215 41.90 -69.57 -59.94
CA THR A 215 41.38 -70.57 -59.02
C THR A 215 41.79 -71.94 -59.51
N ASN A 216 42.60 -72.63 -58.70
CA ASN A 216 43.19 -73.95 -58.90
C ASN A 216 42.41 -74.87 -59.86
N ALA A 217 42.86 -74.94 -61.11
CA ALA A 217 42.38 -75.95 -62.05
C ALA A 217 42.64 -77.34 -61.46
N ILE A 218 41.58 -78.16 -61.36
CA ILE A 218 41.70 -79.59 -61.00
C ILE A 218 42.62 -80.23 -62.04
N LYS A 219 43.86 -80.54 -61.63
CA LYS A 219 44.86 -81.14 -62.50
C LYS A 219 44.46 -82.58 -62.81
N LYS A 220 44.60 -82.99 -64.07
CA LYS A 220 44.47 -84.39 -64.48
C LYS A 220 45.34 -85.25 -63.56
N PRO A 221 44.78 -86.26 -62.86
CA PRO A 221 45.56 -87.17 -62.05
C PRO A 221 46.67 -87.79 -62.90
N ASN A 222 47.92 -87.72 -62.44
CA ASN A 222 49.04 -88.38 -63.09
C ASN A 222 49.21 -89.76 -62.45
N ILE A 223 49.07 -90.83 -63.23
CA ILE A 223 49.16 -92.21 -62.74
C ILE A 223 50.45 -92.48 -61.94
N ASN A 224 51.54 -91.80 -62.30
CA ASN A 224 52.84 -91.93 -61.63
C ASN A 224 52.84 -91.43 -60.18
N ASN A 225 51.87 -90.61 -59.77
CA ASN A 225 51.76 -90.08 -58.40
C ASN A 225 50.99 -91.02 -57.45
N TYR A 226 50.40 -92.10 -57.97
CA TYR A 226 49.54 -93.00 -57.20
C TYR A 226 50.23 -94.34 -56.85
N GLY A 227 51.47 -94.56 -57.32
CA GLY A 227 52.23 -95.78 -57.08
C GLY A 227 51.43 -97.03 -57.48
N ASP A 228 51.38 -98.04 -56.60
CA ASP A 228 50.65 -99.30 -56.84
C ASP A 228 49.13 -99.17 -56.60
N ASN A 229 48.63 -98.01 -56.17
CA ASN A 229 47.23 -97.82 -55.78
C ASN A 229 46.38 -97.33 -56.97
N LEU A 230 46.23 -98.19 -57.99
CA LEU A 230 45.51 -97.88 -59.23
C LEU A 230 44.02 -97.60 -59.02
N ASP A 231 43.38 -98.22 -58.03
CA ASP A 231 41.94 -98.05 -57.77
C ASP A 231 41.61 -96.59 -57.42
N LYS A 232 42.47 -95.96 -56.61
CA LYS A 232 42.33 -94.54 -56.25
C LYS A 232 42.59 -93.61 -57.44
N TYR A 233 43.51 -93.99 -58.34
CA TYR A 233 43.71 -93.28 -59.60
C TYR A 233 42.47 -93.34 -60.50
N TYR A 234 41.83 -94.52 -60.64
CA TYR A 234 40.62 -94.65 -61.44
C TYR A 234 39.42 -93.92 -60.83
N GLU A 235 39.30 -93.88 -59.50
CA GLU A 235 38.29 -93.06 -58.82
C GLU A 235 38.48 -91.56 -59.07
N ASP A 236 39.70 -91.06 -58.94
CA ASP A 236 40.02 -89.65 -59.18
C ASP A 236 39.91 -89.30 -60.68
N MET A 237 40.28 -90.22 -61.57
CA MET A 237 40.11 -90.08 -63.01
C MET A 237 38.63 -90.14 -63.43
N ALA A 238 37.80 -90.91 -62.72
CA ALA A 238 36.35 -90.93 -62.92
C ALA A 238 35.70 -89.63 -62.44
N LYS A 239 36.13 -89.04 -61.31
CA LYS A 239 35.70 -87.71 -60.86
C LYS A 239 36.13 -86.61 -61.84
N TYR A 240 37.35 -86.68 -62.37
CA TYR A 240 37.83 -85.79 -63.43
C TYR A 240 36.98 -85.94 -64.71
N ASN A 241 36.71 -87.17 -65.15
CA ASN A 241 35.90 -87.44 -66.33
C ASN A 241 34.42 -87.10 -66.15
N ALA A 242 33.86 -87.20 -64.94
CA ALA A 242 32.50 -86.76 -64.65
C ALA A 242 32.36 -85.22 -64.67
N ALA A 243 33.38 -84.52 -64.18
CA ALA A 243 33.47 -83.05 -64.26
C ALA A 243 33.69 -82.54 -65.69
N VAL A 244 34.36 -83.32 -66.55
CA VAL A 244 34.54 -83.00 -67.98
C VAL A 244 33.33 -83.46 -68.82
N GLY A 245 32.70 -84.58 -68.48
CA GLY A 245 31.56 -85.16 -69.21
C GLY A 245 30.27 -84.35 -69.08
N THR A 246 30.09 -83.62 -67.98
CA THR A 246 29.00 -82.64 -67.81
C THR A 246 29.18 -81.38 -68.66
N MET A 247 30.36 -81.15 -69.25
CA MET A 247 30.62 -80.03 -70.17
C MET A 247 30.33 -80.35 -71.64
N ILE A 248 30.06 -81.60 -72.01
CA ILE A 248 30.02 -82.06 -73.41
C ILE A 248 28.72 -82.82 -73.71
N THR A 249 27.57 -82.16 -73.60
CA THR A 249 26.38 -82.54 -74.39
C THR A 249 25.45 -81.32 -74.55
N ASP A 250 25.09 -80.98 -75.79
CA ASP A 250 24.16 -79.93 -76.27
C ASP A 250 24.61 -78.45 -76.31
N THR A 251 25.44 -78.13 -77.30
CA THR A 251 26.32 -76.94 -77.42
C THR A 251 25.69 -75.63 -77.94
N THR A 252 24.37 -75.46 -78.02
CA THR A 252 23.80 -74.18 -78.54
C THR A 252 22.75 -73.48 -77.68
N LYS A 253 22.02 -74.18 -76.80
CA LYS A 253 21.10 -73.55 -75.83
C LYS A 253 21.63 -73.56 -74.39
N GLN A 254 22.20 -74.67 -73.93
CA GLN A 254 22.80 -74.74 -72.59
C GLN A 254 24.04 -73.85 -72.43
N ASP A 255 24.77 -73.58 -73.51
CA ASP A 255 25.96 -72.73 -73.49
C ASP A 255 25.63 -71.24 -73.29
N ALA A 256 24.38 -70.82 -73.48
CA ALA A 256 23.89 -69.48 -73.15
C ALA A 256 23.38 -69.42 -71.71
N ASP A 257 22.59 -70.41 -71.29
CA ASP A 257 22.03 -70.48 -69.93
C ASP A 257 23.14 -70.68 -68.87
N LEU A 258 24.13 -71.54 -69.14
CA LEU A 258 25.29 -71.75 -68.27
C LEU A 258 26.20 -70.51 -68.21
N LYS A 259 26.36 -69.79 -69.33
CA LYS A 259 27.10 -68.51 -69.34
C LYS A 259 26.38 -67.44 -68.54
N ASN A 260 25.06 -67.38 -68.62
CA ASN A 260 24.24 -66.47 -67.83
C ASN A 260 24.30 -66.83 -66.34
N GLU A 261 24.23 -68.12 -65.98
CA GLU A 261 24.34 -68.57 -64.59
C GLU A 261 25.72 -68.30 -63.98
N LEU A 262 26.81 -68.53 -64.74
CA LEU A 262 28.17 -68.21 -64.32
C LEU A 262 28.40 -66.71 -64.17
N TYR A 263 27.86 -65.91 -65.09
CA TYR A 263 27.88 -64.45 -65.00
C TYR A 263 27.12 -63.94 -63.77
N GLU A 264 25.91 -64.45 -63.52
CA GLU A 264 25.11 -64.10 -62.34
C GLU A 264 25.78 -64.50 -61.02
N ASN A 265 26.47 -65.64 -60.98
CA ASN A 265 27.22 -66.08 -59.80
C ASN A 265 28.46 -65.20 -59.52
N GLU A 266 29.19 -64.77 -60.55
CA GLU A 266 30.30 -63.81 -60.39
C GLU A 266 29.81 -62.42 -59.98
N VAL A 267 28.70 -61.96 -60.56
CA VAL A 267 28.05 -60.70 -60.16
C VAL A 267 27.62 -60.74 -58.70
N LYS A 268 26.98 -61.83 -58.25
CA LYS A 268 26.63 -62.03 -56.84
C LYS A 268 27.86 -62.11 -55.94
N ALA A 269 28.97 -62.70 -56.39
CA ALA A 269 30.22 -62.75 -55.61
C ALA A 269 30.84 -61.35 -55.44
N ILE A 270 30.81 -60.51 -56.47
CA ILE A 270 31.32 -59.12 -56.42
C ILE A 270 30.42 -58.22 -55.57
N LEU A 271 29.10 -58.42 -55.63
CA LEU A 271 28.09 -57.63 -54.93
C LEU A 271 27.73 -58.16 -53.52
N GLY A 272 28.44 -59.17 -53.01
CA GLY A 272 28.21 -59.70 -51.67
C GLY A 272 26.85 -60.40 -51.49
N GLY A 273 26.30 -60.99 -52.57
CA GLY A 273 25.06 -61.76 -52.57
C GLY A 273 23.82 -61.02 -53.14
N GLN A 274 23.94 -59.73 -53.48
CA GLN A 274 22.85 -58.97 -54.11
C GLN A 274 22.74 -59.25 -55.62
N SER A 275 21.53 -59.12 -56.17
CA SER A 275 21.30 -59.21 -57.61
C SER A 275 21.78 -57.94 -58.33
N LYS A 276 22.04 -58.05 -59.64
CA LYS A 276 22.42 -56.90 -60.46
C LYS A 276 21.34 -55.80 -60.46
N GLU A 277 20.07 -56.19 -60.53
CA GLU A 277 18.94 -55.25 -60.51
C GLU A 277 18.81 -54.54 -59.16
N GLU A 278 18.99 -55.26 -58.04
CA GLU A 278 18.98 -54.65 -56.71
C GLU A 278 20.12 -53.64 -56.52
N PHE A 279 21.31 -53.95 -57.04
CA PHE A 279 22.45 -53.05 -57.00
C PHE A 279 22.24 -51.81 -57.89
N ILE A 280 21.75 -51.98 -59.12
CA ILE A 280 21.46 -50.87 -60.03
C ILE A 280 20.43 -49.94 -59.40
N ASN A 281 19.34 -50.47 -58.83
CA ASN A 281 18.31 -49.66 -58.18
C ASN A 281 18.88 -48.88 -56.98
N LYS A 282 19.67 -49.51 -56.11
CA LYS A 282 20.31 -48.82 -54.97
C LYS A 282 21.36 -47.80 -55.41
N SER A 283 22.06 -48.06 -56.51
CA SER A 283 23.04 -47.12 -57.07
C SER A 283 22.36 -45.88 -57.64
N ILE A 284 21.30 -46.07 -58.43
CA ILE A 284 20.47 -44.99 -58.95
C ILE A 284 19.85 -44.19 -57.80
N GLU A 285 19.36 -44.86 -56.76
CA GLU A 285 18.79 -44.20 -55.57
C GLU A 285 19.84 -43.36 -54.83
N ALA A 286 21.04 -43.89 -54.60
CA ALA A 286 22.13 -43.16 -53.95
C ALA A 286 22.60 -41.94 -54.78
N GLU A 287 22.71 -42.08 -56.10
CA GLU A 287 23.08 -40.98 -57.00
C GLU A 287 21.97 -39.91 -57.07
N THR A 288 20.71 -40.34 -57.12
CA THR A 288 19.55 -39.43 -57.09
C THR A 288 19.49 -38.65 -55.77
N ASN A 289 19.67 -39.32 -54.63
CA ASN A 289 19.65 -38.68 -53.31
C ASN A 289 20.82 -37.69 -53.15
N LYS A 290 22.01 -38.05 -53.66
CA LYS A 290 23.17 -37.13 -53.69
C LYS A 290 22.88 -35.88 -54.53
N GLU A 291 22.33 -36.05 -55.73
CA GLU A 291 21.95 -34.93 -56.59
C GLU A 291 20.87 -34.05 -55.96
N GLN A 292 19.91 -34.63 -55.25
CA GLN A 292 18.87 -33.89 -54.55
C GLN A 292 19.46 -33.00 -53.45
N ILE A 293 20.34 -33.53 -52.61
CA ILE A 293 21.05 -32.73 -51.58
C ILE A 293 21.85 -31.61 -52.24
N GLN A 294 22.56 -31.90 -53.33
CA GLN A 294 23.35 -30.89 -54.05
C GLN A 294 22.48 -29.80 -54.67
N LYS A 295 21.31 -30.15 -55.24
CA LYS A 295 20.33 -29.18 -55.77
C LYS A 295 19.74 -28.31 -54.66
N ILE A 296 19.41 -28.89 -53.51
CA ILE A 296 18.89 -28.15 -52.35
C ILE A 296 19.95 -27.15 -51.87
N VAL A 297 21.19 -27.59 -51.63
CA VAL A 297 22.27 -26.70 -51.17
C VAL A 297 22.59 -25.62 -52.20
N ALA A 298 22.65 -25.94 -53.49
CA ALA A 298 22.86 -24.95 -54.54
C ALA A 298 21.72 -23.92 -54.63
N SER A 299 20.48 -24.35 -54.41
CA SER A 299 19.33 -23.43 -54.37
C SER A 299 19.39 -22.50 -53.16
N MET A 300 19.82 -22.99 -51.99
CA MET A 300 19.99 -22.18 -50.79
C MET A 300 21.17 -21.23 -50.92
N TYR A 301 22.27 -21.66 -51.53
CA TYR A 301 23.42 -20.81 -51.82
C TYR A 301 23.05 -19.63 -52.73
N LYS A 302 22.24 -19.86 -53.77
CA LYS A 302 21.72 -18.76 -54.63
C LYS A 302 20.82 -17.77 -53.90
N LEU A 303 20.16 -18.17 -52.81
CA LEU A 303 19.37 -17.26 -51.97
C LEU A 303 20.26 -16.37 -51.11
N VAL A 304 21.42 -16.88 -50.67
CA VAL A 304 22.40 -16.15 -49.86
C VAL A 304 23.29 -15.26 -50.72
N GLU A 305 23.76 -15.79 -51.85
CA GLU A 305 24.73 -15.14 -52.74
C GLU A 305 24.25 -15.21 -54.20
N PRO A 306 23.31 -14.33 -54.61
CA PRO A 306 22.66 -14.40 -55.92
C PRO A 306 23.60 -14.15 -57.11
N GLU A 307 24.72 -13.47 -56.89
CA GLU A 307 25.78 -13.24 -57.90
C GLU A 307 26.95 -14.24 -57.80
N GLY A 308 26.86 -15.25 -56.92
CA GLY A 308 27.91 -16.24 -56.72
C GLY A 308 28.12 -17.14 -57.94
N THR A 309 29.38 -17.39 -58.30
CA THR A 309 29.75 -18.41 -59.29
C THR A 309 29.58 -19.81 -58.71
N GLU A 310 29.29 -20.83 -59.54
CA GLU A 310 29.20 -22.23 -59.08
C GLU A 310 30.50 -22.66 -58.37
N THR A 311 30.42 -22.82 -57.05
CA THR A 311 31.52 -23.30 -56.19
C THR A 311 31.28 -24.75 -55.77
N ALA A 312 32.33 -25.41 -55.28
CA ALA A 312 32.25 -26.76 -54.70
C ALA A 312 31.27 -26.78 -53.51
N PHE A 313 30.62 -27.92 -53.29
CA PHE A 313 29.63 -28.15 -52.23
C PHE A 313 30.05 -27.60 -50.85
N ASP A 314 31.29 -27.90 -50.42
CA ASP A 314 31.80 -27.46 -49.12
C ASP A 314 31.78 -25.94 -48.97
N LYS A 315 32.16 -25.20 -50.03
CA LYS A 315 32.13 -23.73 -50.03
C LYS A 315 30.71 -23.17 -50.01
N GLN A 316 29.77 -23.84 -50.68
CA GLN A 316 28.36 -23.45 -50.63
C GLN A 316 27.80 -23.62 -49.22
N MET A 317 28.18 -24.71 -48.55
CA MET A 317 27.73 -25.01 -47.20
C MET A 317 28.32 -24.06 -46.16
N ASP A 318 29.62 -23.74 -46.29
CA ASP A 318 30.30 -22.74 -45.44
C ASP A 318 29.61 -21.37 -45.58
N ALA A 319 29.29 -20.93 -46.80
CA ALA A 319 28.61 -19.65 -47.04
C ALA A 319 27.19 -19.62 -46.44
N ILE A 320 26.44 -20.72 -46.54
CA ILE A 320 25.12 -20.87 -45.92
C ILE A 320 25.21 -20.78 -44.39
N GLN A 321 26.19 -21.47 -43.80
CA GLN A 321 26.42 -21.46 -42.36
C GLN A 321 26.86 -20.07 -41.88
N ASP A 322 27.78 -19.42 -42.59
CA ASP A 322 28.25 -18.06 -42.30
C ASP A 322 27.13 -17.03 -42.40
N TYR A 323 26.22 -17.16 -43.37
CA TYR A 323 25.04 -16.31 -43.45
C TYR A 323 24.08 -16.54 -42.29
N ALA A 324 23.79 -17.80 -41.94
CA ALA A 324 22.89 -18.11 -40.84
C ALA A 324 23.45 -17.62 -39.48
N LEU A 325 24.74 -17.84 -39.24
CA LEU A 325 25.44 -17.33 -38.05
C LEU A 325 25.58 -15.81 -38.08
N GLY A 326 25.87 -15.23 -39.23
CA GLY A 326 25.96 -13.78 -39.45
C GLY A 326 24.64 -13.07 -39.19
N PHE A 327 23.53 -13.65 -39.67
CA PHE A 327 22.19 -13.23 -39.31
C PHE A 327 22.08 -13.30 -37.79
N MET A 328 22.19 -14.45 -37.14
CA MET A 328 21.98 -14.56 -35.68
C MET A 328 22.85 -13.62 -34.83
N MET A 329 24.16 -13.53 -35.11
CA MET A 329 25.12 -12.82 -34.25
C MET A 329 25.25 -11.33 -34.56
N ARG A 330 25.14 -10.93 -35.84
CA ARG A 330 25.40 -9.55 -36.28
C ARG A 330 24.14 -8.80 -36.74
N GLY A 331 23.03 -9.50 -36.94
CA GLY A 331 21.81 -8.90 -37.50
C GLY A 331 21.93 -8.57 -38.99
N GLU A 332 22.95 -9.10 -39.66
CA GLU A 332 23.20 -8.90 -41.08
C GLU A 332 22.39 -9.93 -41.87
N GLY A 333 21.38 -9.48 -42.60
CA GLY A 333 20.59 -10.32 -43.51
C GLY A 333 19.08 -10.08 -43.45
N ASP A 334 18.35 -10.68 -44.38
CA ASP A 334 16.89 -10.58 -44.46
C ASP A 334 16.24 -11.72 -43.67
N ARG A 335 15.27 -11.36 -42.81
CA ARG A 335 14.47 -12.29 -42.00
C ARG A 335 13.77 -13.36 -42.86
N SER A 336 13.24 -12.96 -44.01
CA SER A 336 12.53 -13.86 -44.93
C SER A 336 13.48 -14.88 -45.54
N ILE A 337 14.68 -14.44 -45.94
CA ILE A 337 15.74 -15.30 -46.48
C ILE A 337 16.22 -16.27 -45.40
N PHE A 338 16.49 -15.80 -44.18
CA PHE A 338 16.92 -16.65 -43.07
C PHE A 338 15.88 -17.72 -42.71
N SER A 339 14.60 -17.34 -42.58
CA SER A 339 13.52 -18.28 -42.29
C SER A 339 13.35 -19.32 -43.39
N THR A 340 13.42 -18.89 -44.65
CA THR A 340 13.29 -19.77 -45.82
C THR A 340 14.46 -20.75 -45.90
N LEU A 341 15.68 -20.26 -45.69
CA LEU A 341 16.91 -21.06 -45.70
C LEU A 341 16.86 -22.17 -44.66
N LEU A 342 16.56 -21.82 -43.41
CA LEU A 342 16.48 -22.77 -42.31
C LEU A 342 15.36 -23.79 -42.49
N THR A 343 14.19 -23.35 -42.94
CA THR A 343 13.05 -24.25 -43.20
C THR A 343 13.39 -25.24 -44.30
N ASN A 344 13.99 -24.78 -45.39
CA ASN A 344 14.33 -25.62 -46.54
C ASN A 344 15.46 -26.61 -46.21
N LEU A 345 16.48 -26.17 -45.46
CA LEU A 345 17.52 -27.06 -44.96
C LEU A 345 16.89 -28.14 -44.08
N TYR A 346 16.10 -27.75 -43.08
CA TYR A 346 15.43 -28.71 -42.19
C TYR A 346 14.58 -29.73 -42.95
N THR A 347 13.75 -29.29 -43.90
CA THR A 347 12.95 -30.21 -44.74
C THR A 347 13.79 -31.08 -45.68
N GLY A 348 15.02 -30.66 -46.01
CA GLY A 348 15.93 -31.38 -46.90
C GLY A 348 16.76 -32.45 -46.20
N VAL A 349 17.01 -32.31 -44.89
CA VAL A 349 17.77 -33.29 -44.08
C VAL A 349 16.86 -34.35 -43.48
N SER A 350 15.79 -33.89 -42.84
CA SER A 350 14.88 -34.74 -42.10
C SER A 350 13.84 -35.29 -43.07
N GLY A 351 14.19 -36.35 -43.81
CA GLY A 351 13.14 -37.22 -44.31
C GLY A 351 12.35 -37.77 -43.12
N LEU A 352 11.15 -37.22 -42.84
CA LEU A 352 10.24 -37.56 -41.70
C LEU A 352 10.72 -36.93 -40.36
N ASP A 353 9.95 -36.37 -39.42
CA ASP A 353 8.56 -36.52 -38.95
C ASP A 353 7.78 -35.17 -38.87
N ALA A 354 6.45 -35.20 -38.99
CA ALA A 354 5.61 -33.99 -38.95
C ALA A 354 5.67 -33.25 -37.60
N GLU A 355 5.91 -33.98 -36.51
CA GLU A 355 5.93 -33.45 -35.14
C GLU A 355 7.22 -32.66 -34.85
N GLU A 356 8.38 -33.16 -35.30
CA GLU A 356 9.65 -32.43 -35.16
C GLU A 356 9.71 -31.20 -36.07
N SER A 357 9.14 -31.28 -37.27
CA SER A 357 9.01 -30.13 -38.18
C SER A 357 8.12 -29.02 -37.62
N ALA A 358 7.02 -29.40 -36.95
CA ALA A 358 6.14 -28.43 -36.29
C ALA A 358 6.88 -27.73 -35.14
N LYS A 359 7.60 -28.50 -34.31
CA LYS A 359 8.40 -27.97 -33.19
C LYS A 359 9.53 -27.05 -33.66
N PHE A 360 10.24 -27.42 -34.73
CA PHE A 360 11.27 -26.57 -35.32
C PHE A 360 10.69 -25.25 -35.84
N LYS A 361 9.56 -25.29 -36.56
CA LYS A 361 8.90 -24.07 -37.04
C LYS A 361 8.42 -23.17 -35.90
N GLU A 362 7.92 -23.76 -34.83
CA GLU A 362 7.54 -23.03 -33.61
C GLU A 362 8.75 -22.32 -33.00
N ASN A 363 9.86 -23.05 -32.81
CA ASN A 363 11.11 -22.50 -32.28
C ASN A 363 11.72 -21.41 -33.19
N LEU A 364 11.65 -21.58 -34.51
CA LEU A 364 12.10 -20.59 -35.49
C LEU A 364 11.26 -19.33 -35.46
N ASN A 365 9.93 -19.46 -35.43
CA ASN A 365 9.04 -18.31 -35.30
C ASN A 365 9.23 -17.58 -33.98
N HIS A 366 9.46 -18.32 -32.90
CA HIS A 366 9.74 -17.79 -31.59
C HIS A 366 11.04 -16.97 -31.56
N PHE A 367 12.14 -17.54 -32.08
CA PHE A 367 13.41 -16.84 -32.23
C PHE A 367 13.26 -15.54 -33.04
N LEU A 368 12.56 -15.60 -34.17
CA LEU A 368 12.33 -14.43 -35.02
C LEU A 368 11.46 -13.36 -34.35
N ALA A 369 10.51 -13.74 -33.49
CA ALA A 369 9.68 -12.82 -32.73
C ALA A 369 10.50 -12.10 -31.64
N LEU A 370 11.32 -12.85 -30.88
CA LEU A 370 12.21 -12.29 -29.85
C LEU A 370 13.22 -11.31 -30.45
N ARG A 371 13.68 -11.59 -31.67
CA ARG A 371 14.63 -10.75 -32.38
C ARG A 371 14.01 -9.51 -32.99
N ALA A 372 12.79 -9.61 -33.54
CA ALA A 372 12.07 -8.44 -34.02
C ALA A 372 11.76 -7.46 -32.87
N ALA A 373 11.61 -7.99 -31.66
CA ALA A 373 11.52 -7.23 -30.42
C ALA A 373 12.89 -6.76 -29.90
N ASP A 374 13.73 -6.16 -30.76
CA ASP A 374 14.78 -5.25 -30.28
C ASP A 374 14.16 -4.01 -29.56
N GLU A 375 12.83 -3.91 -29.53
CA GLU A 375 12.07 -3.10 -28.59
C GLU A 375 12.17 -3.66 -27.17
N VAL A 376 12.65 -2.82 -26.25
CA VAL A 376 12.71 -3.11 -24.82
C VAL A 376 11.35 -3.62 -24.33
N ILE A 377 11.30 -4.83 -23.75
CA ILE A 377 10.08 -5.47 -23.20
C ILE A 377 9.28 -4.55 -22.27
N MET A 378 9.99 -3.64 -21.61
CA MET A 378 9.46 -2.69 -20.67
C MET A 378 10.18 -1.37 -20.90
N GLN A 379 9.48 -0.25 -20.91
CA GLN A 379 10.16 1.04 -21.10
C GLN A 379 11.07 1.37 -19.89
N PRO A 380 12.23 2.01 -20.08
CA PRO A 380 13.04 2.46 -18.96
C PRO A 380 12.31 3.57 -18.20
N LEU A 381 12.62 3.69 -16.91
CA LEU A 381 11.95 4.63 -16.00
C LEU A 381 11.86 6.05 -16.58
N GLU A 382 12.95 6.55 -17.15
CA GLU A 382 13.06 7.90 -17.72
C GLU A 382 12.03 8.17 -18.83
N VAL A 383 11.66 7.16 -19.60
CA VAL A 383 10.67 7.27 -20.68
C VAL A 383 9.27 7.32 -20.08
N VAL A 384 8.97 6.45 -19.11
CA VAL A 384 7.68 6.44 -18.42
C VAL A 384 7.44 7.74 -17.65
N GLN A 385 8.48 8.27 -17.02
CA GLN A 385 8.41 9.55 -16.30
C GLN A 385 8.09 10.72 -17.24
N LYS A 386 8.73 10.79 -18.41
CA LYS A 386 8.47 11.81 -19.43
C LYS A 386 7.05 11.75 -20.02
N GLN A 387 6.44 10.57 -20.06
CA GLN A 387 5.04 10.41 -20.50
C GLN A 387 4.03 11.00 -19.51
N VAL A 388 4.36 10.99 -18.21
CA VAL A 388 3.50 11.55 -17.16
C VAL A 388 3.70 13.06 -17.02
N MET A 389 4.96 13.52 -17.05
CA MET A 389 5.33 14.93 -16.92
C MET A 389 6.49 15.27 -17.88
N PRO A 390 6.23 16.01 -18.98
CA PRO A 390 7.25 16.40 -19.95
C PRO A 390 8.36 17.28 -19.37
N ASP A 391 8.05 18.02 -18.29
CA ASP A 391 8.97 18.97 -17.63
C ASP A 391 10.00 18.27 -16.71
N GLY A 392 9.90 16.95 -16.54
CA GLY A 392 10.90 16.13 -15.82
C GLY A 392 10.86 16.19 -14.29
N ILE A 393 9.99 17.01 -13.69
CA ILE A 393 9.80 17.08 -12.24
C ILE A 393 8.50 16.37 -11.86
N ILE A 394 8.61 15.21 -11.23
CA ILE A 394 7.46 14.45 -10.73
C ILE A 394 7.11 14.97 -9.35
N ARG A 395 5.85 15.38 -9.15
CA ARG A 395 5.35 15.77 -7.84
C ARG A 395 4.59 14.61 -7.20
N GLU A 396 4.42 14.65 -5.88
CA GLU A 396 3.63 13.65 -5.16
C GLU A 396 2.17 13.56 -5.66
N GLU A 397 1.64 14.65 -6.22
CA GLU A 397 0.31 14.75 -6.83
C GLU A 397 0.16 13.84 -8.07
N ASP A 398 1.28 13.54 -8.76
CA ASP A 398 1.32 12.74 -9.98
C ASP A 398 1.61 11.24 -9.71
N ALA A 399 1.88 10.87 -8.45
CA ALA A 399 2.33 9.53 -8.07
C ALA A 399 1.34 8.43 -8.48
N MET A 400 0.03 8.69 -8.44
CA MET A 400 -0.97 7.70 -8.85
C MET A 400 -1.02 7.49 -10.38
N THR A 401 -0.84 8.57 -11.15
CA THR A 401 -0.74 8.49 -12.61
C THR A 401 0.50 7.70 -13.00
N LEU A 402 1.63 7.99 -12.33
CA LEU A 402 2.87 7.25 -12.49
C LEU A 402 2.71 5.76 -12.15
N TYR A 403 2.11 5.44 -11.00
CA TYR A 403 1.81 4.05 -10.60
C TYR A 403 1.00 3.31 -11.67
N THR A 404 -0.03 3.94 -12.24
CA THR A 404 -0.91 3.32 -13.23
C THR A 404 -0.15 3.01 -14.52
N GLN A 405 0.67 3.94 -15.01
CA GLN A 405 1.50 3.75 -16.20
C GLN A 405 2.54 2.64 -15.97
N MET A 406 3.26 2.69 -14.84
CA MET A 406 4.23 1.66 -14.46
C MET A 406 3.58 0.28 -14.37
N GLN A 407 2.40 0.18 -13.78
CA GLN A 407 1.68 -1.09 -13.65
C GLN A 407 1.20 -1.63 -15.00
N SER A 408 0.81 -0.75 -15.93
CA SER A 408 0.48 -1.12 -17.31
C SER A 408 1.69 -1.72 -18.03
N GLU A 409 2.84 -1.06 -17.93
CA GLU A 409 4.11 -1.55 -18.51
C GLU A 409 4.51 -2.91 -17.93
N ILE A 410 4.44 -3.08 -16.60
CA ILE A 410 4.75 -4.36 -15.94
C ILE A 410 3.80 -5.47 -16.41
N LYS A 411 2.50 -5.18 -16.55
CA LYS A 411 1.51 -6.14 -17.04
C LYS A 411 1.77 -6.54 -18.49
N ASN A 412 2.06 -5.57 -19.36
CA ASN A 412 2.38 -5.82 -20.76
C ASN A 412 3.65 -6.66 -20.89
N ALA A 413 4.69 -6.32 -20.14
CA ALA A 413 5.94 -7.08 -20.09
C ALA A 413 5.73 -8.53 -19.63
N ALA A 414 4.99 -8.73 -18.54
CA ALA A 414 4.65 -10.07 -18.03
C ALA A 414 3.81 -10.86 -19.03
N TYR A 415 2.86 -10.21 -19.71
CA TYR A 415 2.04 -10.85 -20.74
C TYR A 415 2.90 -11.32 -21.92
N LEU A 416 3.76 -10.44 -22.46
CA LEU A 416 4.67 -10.78 -23.56
C LEU A 416 5.60 -11.93 -23.17
N LEU A 417 6.21 -11.86 -21.98
CA LEU A 417 7.10 -12.91 -21.48
C LEU A 417 6.35 -14.23 -21.25
N ASN A 418 5.15 -14.21 -20.69
CA ASN A 418 4.38 -15.44 -20.48
C ASN A 418 3.90 -16.08 -21.79
N GLN A 419 3.62 -15.27 -22.82
CA GLN A 419 3.30 -15.76 -24.16
C GLN A 419 4.46 -16.47 -24.85
N THR A 420 5.71 -16.22 -24.43
CA THR A 420 6.87 -16.90 -25.03
C THR A 420 6.92 -18.41 -24.76
N GLY A 421 6.18 -18.92 -23.76
CA GLY A 421 6.04 -20.37 -23.50
C GLY A 421 7.29 -21.07 -22.96
N ASN A 422 8.47 -20.45 -23.02
CA ASN A 422 9.77 -21.06 -22.66
C ASN A 422 10.24 -20.76 -21.23
N LEU A 423 9.41 -20.08 -20.43
CA LEU A 423 9.69 -19.87 -19.01
C LEU A 423 9.35 -21.12 -18.21
N LYS A 424 10.28 -21.58 -17.37
CA LYS A 424 10.06 -22.70 -16.44
C LYS A 424 8.85 -22.48 -15.52
N GLU A 425 8.61 -21.24 -15.14
CA GLU A 425 7.46 -20.80 -14.35
C GLU A 425 6.91 -19.51 -14.97
N GLN A 426 5.59 -19.47 -15.15
CA GLN A 426 4.91 -18.26 -15.61
C GLN A 426 5.12 -17.13 -14.59
N ILE A 427 5.40 -15.93 -15.10
CA ILE A 427 5.55 -14.74 -14.29
C ILE A 427 4.20 -14.41 -13.67
N ASN A 428 4.12 -14.57 -12.36
CA ASN A 428 2.96 -14.18 -11.59
C ASN A 428 3.18 -12.80 -10.97
N LEU A 429 2.28 -11.87 -11.30
CA LEU A 429 2.32 -10.49 -10.78
C LEU A 429 1.95 -10.41 -9.30
N THR A 430 1.58 -11.52 -8.64
CA THR A 430 1.39 -11.59 -7.19
C THR A 430 2.66 -11.95 -6.43
N ASP A 431 3.75 -12.29 -7.11
CA ASP A 431 4.99 -12.66 -6.46
C ASP A 431 5.75 -11.43 -5.94
N SER A 432 6.43 -11.60 -4.81
CA SER A 432 7.21 -10.53 -4.17
C SER A 432 8.33 -9.97 -5.05
N GLU A 433 8.67 -10.60 -6.16
CA GLU A 433 9.62 -10.09 -7.15
C GLU A 433 9.01 -9.06 -8.11
N TYR A 434 7.71 -9.17 -8.42
CA TYR A 434 7.03 -8.37 -9.46
C TYR A 434 5.88 -7.51 -8.94
N VAL A 435 5.47 -7.70 -7.67
CA VAL A 435 4.41 -6.88 -7.07
C VAL A 435 4.90 -5.45 -6.84
N MET A 436 4.11 -4.51 -7.36
CA MET A 436 4.14 -3.09 -6.98
C MET A 436 2.88 -2.79 -6.17
N HIS A 437 3.05 -2.43 -4.89
CA HIS A 437 1.93 -2.19 -4.00
C HIS A 437 1.22 -0.88 -4.35
N ASN A 438 -0.10 -0.90 -4.21
CA ASN A 438 -0.91 0.30 -4.37
C ASN A 438 -0.57 1.31 -3.26
N LEU A 439 -0.29 2.56 -3.64
CA LEU A 439 0.05 3.66 -2.75
C LEU A 439 -1.00 3.86 -1.64
N TYR A 440 -2.28 3.58 -1.89
CA TYR A 440 -3.35 3.72 -0.89
C TYR A 440 -3.29 2.69 0.23
N VAL A 441 -2.72 1.52 -0.06
CA VAL A 441 -2.69 0.38 0.86
C VAL A 441 -1.32 0.25 1.51
N LEU A 442 -0.28 0.85 0.92
CA LEU A 442 1.10 0.74 1.39
C LEU A 442 1.30 1.19 2.84
N PRO A 443 0.79 2.37 3.30
CA PRO A 443 0.93 2.77 4.71
C PRO A 443 0.26 1.77 5.66
N VAL A 444 -0.94 1.31 5.31
CA VAL A 444 -1.71 0.33 6.10
C VAL A 444 -1.01 -1.03 6.15
N LYS A 445 -0.44 -1.46 5.02
CA LYS A 445 0.35 -2.69 4.94
C LYS A 445 1.57 -2.63 5.86
N ASN A 446 2.28 -1.51 5.85
CA ASN A 446 3.47 -1.29 6.68
C ASN A 446 3.16 -1.19 8.19
N LEU A 447 1.90 -0.95 8.58
CA LEU A 447 1.48 -1.07 9.99
C LEU A 447 1.34 -2.55 10.43
N LEU A 448 0.90 -3.41 9.51
CA LEU A 448 0.52 -4.79 9.79
C LEU A 448 1.69 -5.76 9.60
N GLU A 449 2.49 -5.58 8.55
CA GLU A 449 3.59 -6.47 8.20
C GLU A 449 4.84 -6.25 9.07
N PRO A 450 5.54 -7.32 9.49
CA PRO A 450 6.80 -7.20 10.19
C PRO A 450 7.89 -6.68 9.23
N GLY A 451 8.46 -5.52 9.53
CA GLY A 451 9.52 -4.91 8.72
C GLY A 451 10.13 -3.69 9.39
N SER A 452 11.21 -3.16 8.80
CA SER A 452 11.90 -1.94 9.28
C SER A 452 10.98 -0.71 9.26
N SER A 453 10.01 -0.66 8.34
CA SER A 453 9.02 0.41 8.19
C SER A 453 7.92 0.39 9.26
N LYS A 454 7.74 -0.73 10.00
CA LYS A 454 6.66 -0.89 10.99
C LYS A 454 6.79 0.06 12.16
N ALA A 455 7.98 0.16 12.76
CA ALA A 455 8.23 1.05 13.89
C ALA A 455 7.92 2.51 13.51
N MET A 456 8.31 2.91 12.30
CA MET A 456 8.05 4.26 11.80
C MET A 456 6.57 4.51 11.53
N ALA A 457 5.86 3.55 10.93
CA ALA A 457 4.42 3.65 10.72
C ALA A 457 3.66 3.78 12.05
N TRP A 458 4.04 3.01 13.07
CA TRP A 458 3.48 3.11 14.43
C TRP A 458 3.78 4.45 15.12
N PHE A 459 4.96 5.01 14.89
CA PHE A 459 5.29 6.36 15.37
C PHE A 459 4.39 7.42 14.70
N CYS A 460 4.23 7.36 13.37
CA CYS A 460 3.43 8.32 12.61
C CYS A 460 1.95 8.29 13.05
N ILE A 461 1.37 7.10 13.25
CA ILE A 461 -0.03 6.99 13.69
C ILE A 461 -0.19 7.46 15.14
N ALA A 462 0.75 7.14 16.04
CA ALA A 462 0.72 7.62 17.41
C ALA A 462 0.80 9.15 17.49
N PHE A 463 1.65 9.76 16.65
CA PHE A 463 1.76 11.21 16.56
C PHE A 463 0.48 11.87 16.02
N ALA A 464 -0.13 11.31 14.97
CA ALA A 464 -1.41 11.80 14.44
C ALA A 464 -2.53 11.71 15.49
N VAL A 465 -2.64 10.58 16.19
CA VAL A 465 -3.61 10.37 17.28
C VAL A 465 -3.38 11.36 18.41
N LEU A 466 -2.12 11.67 18.73
CA LEU A 466 -1.78 12.63 19.78
C LEU A 466 -2.23 14.05 19.42
N ILE A 467 -1.98 14.53 18.19
CA ILE A 467 -2.36 15.87 17.76
C ILE A 467 -3.88 16.04 17.76
N ASP A 468 -4.59 15.11 17.12
CA ASP A 468 -6.05 15.17 17.01
C ASP A 468 -6.73 14.90 18.36
N GLY A 469 -6.17 13.99 19.16
CA GLY A 469 -6.63 13.68 20.50
C GLY A 469 -6.47 14.84 21.47
N LEU A 470 -5.34 15.56 21.44
CA LEU A 470 -5.15 16.77 22.23
C LEU A 470 -6.12 17.88 21.82
N THR A 471 -6.35 18.05 20.51
CA THR A 471 -7.32 19.01 19.97
C THR A 471 -8.73 18.73 20.51
N LEU A 472 -9.12 17.45 20.56
CA LEU A 472 -10.41 17.01 21.09
C LEU A 472 -10.49 17.14 22.64
N LEU A 473 -9.41 16.86 23.36
CA LEU A 473 -9.34 17.04 24.81
C LEU A 473 -9.49 18.51 25.20
N PHE A 474 -8.75 19.42 24.56
CA PHE A 474 -8.90 20.86 24.79
C PHE A 474 -10.26 21.39 24.36
N ALA A 475 -10.83 20.82 23.30
CA ALA A 475 -12.21 21.08 22.89
C ALA A 475 -13.22 20.75 24.01
N LEU A 476 -13.07 19.62 24.71
CA LEU A 476 -13.99 19.15 25.74
C LEU A 476 -13.73 19.72 27.13
N MET A 477 -12.48 19.99 27.51
CA MET A 477 -12.11 20.50 28.85
C MET A 477 -12.67 21.90 29.12
N GLN A 478 -12.91 22.71 28.09
CA GLN A 478 -13.43 24.07 28.20
C GLN A 478 -14.98 24.10 28.29
N GLY A 479 -15.56 23.22 29.10
CA GLY A 479 -17.00 23.13 29.34
C GLY A 479 -17.54 24.39 30.00
N ARG A 480 -18.74 24.83 29.59
CA ARG A 480 -19.37 26.07 30.08
C ARG A 480 -19.72 25.93 31.56
N GLU A 481 -19.33 26.93 32.36
CA GLU A 481 -19.80 27.09 33.74
C GLU A 481 -21.33 27.20 33.74
N LYS A 482 -22.01 26.32 34.47
CA LYS A 482 -23.47 26.39 34.62
C LYS A 482 -23.78 27.56 35.56
N THR A 483 -24.39 28.62 35.02
CA THR A 483 -24.89 29.73 35.85
C THR A 483 -25.91 29.19 36.87
N PRO A 484 -25.90 29.69 38.13
CA PRO A 484 -26.75 29.17 39.21
C PRO A 484 -28.25 29.24 38.89
N LEU A 485 -28.69 30.14 38.00
CA LEU A 485 -30.08 30.22 37.51
C LEU A 485 -30.60 28.94 36.82
N PHE A 486 -29.71 28.04 36.36
CA PHE A 486 -30.10 26.80 35.67
C PHE A 486 -29.81 25.53 36.48
N ALA A 487 -29.39 25.66 37.74
CA ALA A 487 -29.15 24.52 38.62
C ALA A 487 -30.48 23.96 39.16
N LYS A 488 -30.76 22.67 38.90
CA LYS A 488 -31.97 21.99 39.40
C LYS A 488 -31.72 21.22 40.70
N LYS A 489 -30.46 20.94 41.04
CA LYS A 489 -30.04 20.23 42.26
C LYS A 489 -28.78 20.85 42.85
N ASN A 490 -28.59 20.77 44.17
CA ASN A 490 -27.37 21.23 44.85
C ASN A 490 -26.07 20.55 44.36
N ARG A 491 -26.16 19.37 43.72
CA ARG A 491 -25.01 18.68 43.10
C ARG A 491 -24.60 19.29 41.75
N ASP A 492 -25.46 20.11 41.13
CA ASP A 492 -25.17 20.80 39.88
C ASP A 492 -24.39 22.11 40.09
N ILE A 493 -24.16 22.48 41.36
CA ILE A 493 -23.51 23.71 41.82
C ILE A 493 -22.10 23.31 42.28
N VAL A 494 -21.13 23.35 41.37
CA VAL A 494 -19.71 23.05 41.66
C VAL A 494 -18.84 24.20 41.12
N GLY A 495 -17.91 24.70 41.94
CA GLY A 495 -17.01 25.81 41.60
C GLY A 495 -17.61 27.20 41.88
N ARG A 496 -17.38 28.16 40.96
CA ARG A 496 -17.79 29.59 41.02
C ARG A 496 -19.27 29.85 41.35
N SER A 497 -20.15 28.86 41.17
CA SER A 497 -21.54 28.97 41.63
C SER A 497 -21.66 29.00 43.16
N LYS A 498 -20.70 28.42 43.90
CA LYS A 498 -20.63 28.53 45.37
C LYS A 498 -20.31 29.96 45.79
N GLU A 499 -19.30 30.58 45.17
CA GLU A 499 -18.92 31.98 45.42
C GLU A 499 -20.06 32.93 45.05
N ALA A 500 -20.73 32.73 43.91
CA ALA A 500 -21.90 33.52 43.53
C ALA A 500 -23.09 33.35 44.50
N ILE A 501 -23.28 32.17 45.10
CA ILE A 501 -24.30 31.94 46.14
C ILE A 501 -23.88 32.61 47.45
N GLU A 502 -22.62 32.52 47.85
CA GLU A 502 -22.10 33.23 49.02
C GLU A 502 -22.24 34.75 48.85
N GLU A 503 -21.89 35.28 47.68
CA GLU A 503 -22.06 36.69 47.34
C GLU A 503 -23.54 37.10 47.34
N LEU A 504 -24.43 36.27 46.81
CA LEU A 504 -25.87 36.52 46.85
C LEU A 504 -26.41 36.51 48.29
N LEU A 505 -25.95 35.57 49.13
CA LEU A 505 -26.31 35.51 50.55
C LEU A 505 -25.82 36.75 51.29
N ILE A 506 -24.57 37.18 51.06
CA ILE A 506 -24.01 38.39 51.68
C ILE A 506 -24.70 39.65 51.14
N ALA A 507 -25.01 39.71 49.84
CA ALA A 507 -25.71 40.85 49.24
C ALA A 507 -27.14 40.99 49.77
N THR A 508 -27.83 39.87 50.02
CA THR A 508 -29.21 39.87 50.51
C THR A 508 -29.30 40.11 52.02
N ILE A 509 -28.33 39.65 52.82
CA ILE A 509 -28.29 40.01 54.25
C ILE A 509 -27.91 41.48 54.47
N MET A 510 -27.12 42.06 53.55
CA MET A 510 -26.69 43.45 53.56
C MET A 510 -27.64 44.41 52.81
N ALA A 511 -28.79 43.93 52.32
CA ALA A 511 -29.67 44.69 51.44
C ALA A 511 -30.29 45.97 52.07
N GLY A 512 -30.07 46.22 53.37
CA GLY A 512 -30.47 47.44 54.06
C GLY A 512 -29.36 48.47 54.31
N ASP A 513 -28.09 48.15 54.00
CA ASP A 513 -26.93 48.98 54.37
C ASP A 513 -26.14 49.42 53.12
N THR A 514 -26.66 50.42 52.41
CA THR A 514 -26.15 50.90 51.11
C THR A 514 -25.09 52.01 51.22
N GLN A 515 -24.71 52.42 52.44
CA GLN A 515 -23.85 53.60 52.67
C GLN A 515 -22.49 53.29 53.33
N CYS A 516 -22.20 52.05 53.70
CA CYS A 516 -20.93 51.71 54.35
C CYS A 516 -19.71 51.82 53.41
N LYS A 517 -18.60 52.36 53.93
CA LYS A 517 -17.28 52.31 53.28
C LYS A 517 -16.75 50.87 53.28
N GLU A 518 -15.88 50.52 52.32
CA GLU A 518 -15.38 49.14 52.14
C GLU A 518 -14.70 48.56 53.40
N ASP A 519 -14.02 49.39 54.20
CA ASP A 519 -13.31 48.95 55.42
C ASP A 519 -14.27 48.63 56.59
N GLU A 520 -15.43 49.30 56.66
CA GLU A 520 -16.47 49.06 57.68
C GLU A 520 -17.40 47.89 57.29
N ARG A 521 -17.41 47.53 56.00
CA ARG A 521 -18.31 46.53 55.41
C ARG A 521 -18.11 45.13 55.99
N LEU A 522 -16.88 44.75 56.32
CA LEU A 522 -16.58 43.44 56.93
C LEU A 522 -17.19 43.33 58.33
N GLY A 523 -17.11 44.40 59.13
CA GLY A 523 -17.70 44.48 60.47
C GLY A 523 -19.21 44.44 60.43
N HIS A 524 -19.82 45.21 59.53
CA HIS A 524 -21.27 45.23 59.35
C HIS A 524 -21.81 43.89 58.84
N THR A 525 -21.08 43.20 57.95
CA THR A 525 -21.47 41.86 57.47
C THR A 525 -21.46 40.84 58.60
N LEU A 526 -20.44 40.87 59.46
CA LEU A 526 -20.36 40.00 60.63
C LEU A 526 -21.51 40.26 61.61
N LEU A 527 -21.78 41.53 61.93
CA LEU A 527 -22.89 41.93 62.79
C LEU A 527 -24.26 41.56 62.22
N ALA A 528 -24.42 41.64 60.89
CA ALA A 528 -25.67 41.27 60.22
C ALA A 528 -25.93 39.75 60.30
N ILE A 529 -24.90 38.91 60.10
CA ILE A 529 -25.01 37.45 60.24
C ILE A 529 -25.28 37.08 61.70
N GLU A 530 -24.58 37.70 62.66
CA GLU A 530 -24.79 37.47 64.08
C GLU A 530 -26.19 37.91 64.53
N SER A 531 -26.63 39.10 64.10
CA SER A 531 -27.97 39.61 64.39
C SER A 531 -29.05 38.71 63.82
N PHE A 532 -28.86 38.14 62.63
CA PHE A 532 -29.80 37.18 62.06
C PHE A 532 -29.88 35.91 62.92
N LEU A 533 -28.74 35.29 63.26
CA LEU A 533 -28.69 34.06 64.05
C LEU A 533 -29.20 34.21 65.49
N LYS A 534 -29.09 35.40 66.10
CA LYS A 534 -29.60 35.67 67.46
C LYS A 534 -31.10 35.46 67.63
N HIS A 535 -31.89 35.53 66.56
CA HIS A 535 -33.34 35.33 66.63
C HIS A 535 -33.74 33.85 66.71
N PHE A 536 -32.79 32.93 66.51
CA PHE A 536 -33.06 31.51 66.43
C PHE A 536 -32.82 30.80 67.76
N GLU A 537 -33.70 29.86 68.08
CA GLU A 537 -33.59 28.93 69.21
C GLU A 537 -33.13 27.55 68.72
N ILE A 538 -32.41 26.83 69.58
CA ILE A 538 -31.88 25.49 69.26
C ILE A 538 -33.02 24.48 69.30
N ILE A 539 -33.09 23.60 68.29
CA ILE A 539 -34.03 22.46 68.31
C ILE A 539 -33.39 21.36 69.18
N PRO A 540 -34.01 20.95 70.31
CA PRO A 540 -33.41 19.98 71.25
C PRO A 540 -33.11 18.61 70.62
N GLU A 541 -33.89 18.19 69.61
CA GLU A 541 -33.79 16.90 68.92
C GLU A 541 -33.35 17.04 67.44
N GLY A 542 -32.73 18.17 67.07
CA GLY A 542 -32.48 18.57 65.67
C GLY A 542 -31.45 17.74 64.86
N ILE A 543 -30.75 16.79 65.48
CA ILE A 543 -29.68 16.06 64.79
C ILE A 543 -30.25 15.01 63.81
N GLU A 544 -31.42 14.42 64.10
CA GLU A 544 -31.97 13.32 63.28
C GLU A 544 -32.73 13.79 62.02
N SER A 545 -33.22 15.04 61.98
CA SER A 545 -33.99 15.60 60.85
C SER A 545 -33.17 16.51 59.91
N GLY A 546 -31.92 16.84 60.27
CA GLY A 546 -31.03 17.71 59.47
C GLY A 546 -31.27 19.22 59.66
N TYR A 547 -32.11 19.62 60.62
CA TYR A 547 -32.39 21.01 61.02
C TYR A 547 -31.91 21.28 62.43
N SER A 548 -31.16 22.36 62.68
CA SER A 548 -30.58 22.59 64.03
C SER A 548 -31.19 23.77 64.78
N MET A 549 -31.83 24.71 64.09
CA MET A 549 -32.33 25.95 64.68
C MET A 549 -33.69 26.32 64.11
N TRP A 550 -34.52 26.98 64.91
CA TRP A 550 -35.85 27.44 64.51
C TRP A 550 -36.14 28.87 64.97
N CYS A 551 -37.03 29.58 64.26
CA CYS A 551 -37.48 30.92 64.62
C CYS A 551 -38.90 31.18 64.09
N PRO A 552 -39.79 31.85 64.84
CA PRO A 552 -41.05 32.39 64.31
C PRO A 552 -40.78 33.39 63.18
N LEU A 553 -41.48 33.25 62.06
CA LEU A 553 -41.24 34.05 60.85
C LEU A 553 -41.45 35.55 61.10
N GLU A 554 -42.36 35.93 61.99
CA GLU A 554 -42.64 37.33 62.37
C GLU A 554 -41.41 38.06 62.94
N LYS A 555 -40.50 37.35 63.61
CA LYS A 555 -39.26 37.93 64.13
C LYS A 555 -38.25 38.26 63.02
N LEU A 556 -38.50 37.78 61.78
CA LEU A 556 -37.57 37.86 60.65
C LEU A 556 -38.04 38.80 59.52
N ASP A 557 -39.03 39.67 59.76
CA ASP A 557 -39.59 40.59 58.75
C ASP A 557 -38.52 41.44 58.01
N LYS A 558 -37.45 41.81 58.71
CA LYS A 558 -36.33 42.59 58.14
C LYS A 558 -35.45 41.78 57.18
N TYR A 559 -35.54 40.45 57.21
CA TYR A 559 -34.67 39.52 56.47
C TYR A 559 -35.41 38.71 55.40
N ASN A 560 -36.62 39.15 54.99
CA ASN A 560 -37.47 38.42 54.05
C ASN A 560 -36.77 38.01 52.74
N ALA A 561 -35.95 38.91 52.16
CA ALA A 561 -35.18 38.60 50.94
C ALA A 561 -34.11 37.53 51.17
N PHE A 562 -33.44 37.57 52.32
CA PHE A 562 -32.43 36.59 52.72
C PHE A 562 -33.06 35.22 53.00
N VAL A 563 -34.19 35.19 53.72
CA VAL A 563 -34.96 33.96 54.00
C VAL A 563 -35.45 33.30 52.72
N ALA A 564 -35.97 34.08 51.76
CA ALA A 564 -36.41 33.55 50.46
C ALA A 564 -35.27 32.84 49.70
N VAL A 565 -34.07 33.44 49.71
CA VAL A 565 -32.88 32.85 49.10
C VAL A 565 -32.44 31.57 49.82
N LEU A 566 -32.48 31.54 51.16
CA LEU A 566 -32.18 30.33 51.93
C LEU A 566 -33.14 29.17 51.61
N CYS A 567 -34.43 29.47 51.45
CA CYS A 567 -35.42 28.47 51.05
C CYS A 567 -35.22 27.99 49.60
N GLN A 568 -34.91 28.90 48.68
CA GLN A 568 -34.63 28.55 47.27
C GLN A 568 -33.45 27.60 47.12
N PHE A 569 -32.39 27.77 47.93
CA PHE A 569 -31.23 26.87 47.95
C PHE A 569 -31.37 25.66 48.88
N ASN A 570 -32.57 25.44 49.44
CA ASN A 570 -32.89 24.33 50.33
C ASN A 570 -31.98 24.30 51.58
N LEU A 571 -31.57 25.48 52.06
CA LEU A 571 -30.80 25.71 53.28
C LEU A 571 -31.69 26.01 54.48
N ALA A 572 -32.93 26.45 54.25
CA ALA A 572 -33.98 26.60 55.25
C ALA A 572 -35.33 26.10 54.70
N SER A 573 -36.26 25.76 55.59
CA SER A 573 -37.63 25.37 55.25
C SER A 573 -38.62 26.12 56.12
N ILE A 574 -39.73 26.57 55.53
CA ILE A 574 -40.84 27.17 56.28
C ILE A 574 -41.85 26.06 56.57
N LEU A 575 -42.21 25.88 57.83
CA LEU A 575 -43.25 24.96 58.27
C LEU A 575 -44.38 25.75 58.93
N SER A 576 -45.60 25.23 58.82
CA SER A 576 -46.75 25.72 59.59
C SER A 576 -46.65 25.26 61.05
N GLY A 577 -47.31 25.95 61.99
CA GLY A 577 -47.32 25.57 63.41
C GLY A 577 -47.80 24.15 63.67
N GLN A 578 -48.71 23.62 62.85
CA GLN A 578 -49.17 22.22 62.93
C GLN A 578 -48.08 21.21 62.57
N GLU A 579 -47.22 21.52 61.60
CA GLU A 579 -46.14 20.64 61.13
C GLU A 579 -44.92 20.65 62.07
N MET A 580 -44.77 21.72 62.87
CA MET A 580 -43.66 21.86 63.81
C MET A 580 -43.85 21.04 65.10
N TYR A 581 -45.07 21.02 65.64
CA TYR A 581 -45.41 20.34 66.90
C TYR A 581 -46.18 19.05 66.64
N LEU A 582 -45.54 18.09 65.96
CA LEU A 582 -46.16 16.82 65.55
C LEU A 582 -46.50 15.84 66.71
N THR A 583 -46.54 16.27 67.98
CA THR A 583 -46.69 15.36 69.13
C THR A 583 -47.36 15.89 70.42
N GLY A 584 -48.01 17.06 70.44
CA GLY A 584 -48.64 17.56 71.68
C GLY A 584 -50.05 18.11 71.51
N GLU A 585 -51.02 17.65 72.30
CA GLU A 585 -52.34 18.28 72.42
C GLU A 585 -52.21 19.69 73.02
N GLY A 586 -52.31 20.71 72.18
CA GLY A 586 -52.35 22.11 72.57
C GLY A 586 -53.16 22.90 71.55
N ASN A 587 -53.84 23.95 72.00
CA ASN A 587 -54.62 24.83 71.14
C ASN A 587 -53.64 25.80 70.46
N TYR A 588 -53.04 25.39 69.34
CA TYR A 588 -52.04 26.19 68.63
C TYR A 588 -52.70 27.06 67.56
N ASP A 589 -52.23 28.31 67.47
CA ASP A 589 -52.69 29.26 66.47
C ASP A 589 -52.26 28.78 65.07
N THR A 590 -53.21 28.58 64.16
CA THR A 590 -52.96 27.94 62.86
C THR A 590 -52.26 28.84 61.85
N ASP A 591 -52.16 30.13 62.16
CA ASP A 591 -51.58 31.14 61.25
C ASP A 591 -50.08 31.39 61.48
N GLU A 592 -49.49 30.88 62.57
CA GLU A 592 -48.06 31.05 62.84
C GLU A 592 -47.19 30.12 61.95
N LYS A 593 -46.22 30.73 61.28
CA LYS A 593 -45.23 30.04 60.43
C LYS A 593 -43.85 30.11 61.07
N TYR A 594 -43.12 29.01 61.02
CA TYR A 594 -41.79 28.88 61.59
C TYR A 594 -40.76 28.59 60.50
N LEU A 595 -39.58 29.19 60.61
CA LEU A 595 -38.45 28.93 59.73
C LEU A 595 -37.46 27.98 60.42
N LEU A 596 -37.20 26.83 59.80
CA LEU A 596 -36.18 25.88 60.25
C LEU A 596 -34.94 26.00 59.38
N ILE A 597 -33.79 26.12 60.03
CA ILE A 597 -32.48 26.21 59.38
C ILE A 597 -31.78 24.86 59.43
N LYS A 598 -31.19 24.46 58.30
CA LYS A 598 -30.39 23.23 58.22
C LYS A 598 -29.01 23.39 58.83
N THR A 599 -28.48 22.30 59.38
CA THR A 599 -27.13 22.24 59.97
C THR A 599 -26.05 22.76 59.03
N LYS A 600 -26.20 22.53 57.72
CA LYS A 600 -25.25 22.98 56.69
C LYS A 600 -25.09 24.50 56.62
N PHE A 601 -26.18 25.24 56.79
CA PHE A 601 -26.12 26.70 56.80
C PHE A 601 -25.45 27.22 58.08
N ILE A 602 -25.71 26.59 59.22
CA ILE A 602 -25.10 26.97 60.51
C ILE A 602 -23.58 26.75 60.48
N ILE A 603 -23.13 25.62 59.93
CA ILE A 603 -21.69 25.35 59.73
C ILE A 603 -21.07 26.42 58.84
N TRP A 604 -21.73 26.75 57.71
CA TRP A 604 -21.25 27.80 56.81
C TRP A 604 -21.20 29.17 57.50
N ALA A 605 -22.26 29.56 58.20
CA ALA A 605 -22.34 30.85 58.89
C ALA A 605 -21.27 30.98 59.97
N ASN A 606 -21.04 29.92 60.76
CA ASN A 606 -19.97 29.89 61.76
C ASN A 606 -18.58 29.99 61.13
N GLN A 607 -18.32 29.26 60.04
CA GLN A 607 -17.06 29.36 59.30
C GLN A 607 -16.84 30.77 58.74
N LYS A 608 -17.90 31.38 58.18
CA LYS A 608 -17.82 32.71 57.59
C LYS A 608 -17.65 33.81 58.64
N MET A 609 -18.35 33.73 59.78
CA MET A 609 -18.16 34.64 60.90
C MET A 609 -16.73 34.55 61.46
N SER A 610 -16.17 33.34 61.57
CA SER A 610 -14.78 33.14 62.00
C SER A 610 -13.76 33.75 61.03
N ASP A 611 -13.90 33.51 59.72
CA ASP A 611 -13.03 34.11 58.69
C ASP A 611 -13.14 35.64 58.67
N LEU A 612 -14.35 36.19 58.79
CA LEU A 612 -14.58 37.64 58.86
C LEU A 612 -13.99 38.26 60.14
N ALA A 613 -14.11 37.58 61.29
CA ALA A 613 -13.54 38.04 62.55
C ALA A 613 -12.00 38.08 62.50
N LEU A 614 -11.37 37.03 61.99
CA LEU A 614 -9.91 36.97 61.82
C LEU A 614 -9.40 38.07 60.87
N ARG A 615 -10.12 38.32 59.77
CA ARG A 615 -9.77 39.40 58.83
C ARG A 615 -9.92 40.79 59.45
N LEU A 616 -10.95 41.01 60.26
CA LEU A 616 -11.12 42.28 60.99
C LEU A 616 -10.02 42.50 62.03
N GLU A 617 -9.63 41.46 62.75
CA GLU A 617 -8.52 41.51 63.70
C GLU A 617 -7.19 41.82 62.99
N TYR A 618 -6.94 41.18 61.84
CA TYR A 618 -5.78 41.47 61.01
C TYR A 618 -5.75 42.92 60.50
N ILE A 619 -6.88 43.46 60.04
CA ILE A 619 -6.99 44.86 59.59
C ILE A 619 -6.79 45.83 60.74
N LYS A 620 -7.35 45.56 61.93
CA LYS A 620 -7.11 46.38 63.13
C LYS A 620 -5.63 46.40 63.53
N ASN A 621 -4.98 45.24 63.54
CA ASN A 621 -3.55 45.12 63.84
C ASN A 621 -2.69 45.89 62.82
N LEU A 622 -3.04 45.86 61.52
CA LEU A 622 -2.39 46.67 60.49
C LEU A 622 -2.58 48.17 60.72
N HIS A 623 -3.77 48.60 61.13
CA HIS A 623 -4.05 50.01 61.40
C HIS A 623 -3.34 50.53 62.66
N GLU A 624 -3.21 49.68 63.70
CA GLU A 624 -2.41 49.98 64.90
C GLU A 624 -0.91 50.09 64.57
N ILE A 625 -0.40 49.25 63.66
CA ILE A 625 0.98 49.35 63.17
C ILE A 625 1.19 50.67 62.39
N ASP A 626 0.28 51.05 61.49
CA ASP A 626 0.36 52.30 60.73
C ASP A 626 0.26 53.56 61.63
N GLN A 627 -0.55 53.51 62.69
CA GLN A 627 -0.64 54.58 63.67
C GLN A 627 0.64 54.71 64.51
N ASN A 628 1.27 53.59 64.91
CA ASN A 628 2.55 53.63 65.61
C ASN A 628 3.68 54.21 64.74
N TYR A 629 3.70 53.92 63.43
CA TYR A 629 4.64 54.54 62.49
C TYR A 629 4.37 56.04 62.26
N SER A 630 3.12 56.48 62.35
CA SER A 630 2.75 57.89 62.18
C SER A 630 3.08 58.74 63.42
N VAL A 631 3.06 58.14 64.62
CA VAL A 631 3.39 58.84 65.88
C VAL A 631 4.91 58.94 66.10
N GLU A 632 5.71 58.01 65.58
CA GLU A 632 7.19 58.11 65.61
C GLU A 632 7.74 59.11 64.57
N GLY A 633 6.94 59.54 63.58
CA GLY A 633 7.33 60.51 62.56
C GLY A 633 7.23 61.99 62.94
N ASP A 634 6.55 62.32 64.05
CA ASP A 634 6.30 63.70 64.51
C ASP A 634 7.09 64.08 65.79
N VAL A 635 8.16 63.34 66.11
CA VAL A 635 9.19 63.77 67.07
C VAL A 635 10.54 63.87 66.36
N SER A 636 10.70 64.94 65.57
CA SER A 636 12.00 65.48 65.15
C SER A 636 12.06 66.97 65.45
#